data_AF-A0A9E8SIY6-F1
#
_entry.id   AF-A0A9E8SIY6-F1
#
_cell.length_a   1.000
_cell.length_b   1.000
_cell.length_c   1.000
_cell.angle_alpha   90.00
_cell.angle_beta   90.00
_cell.angle_gamma   90.00
#
_symmetry.space_group_name_H-M   'P 1'
#
loop_
_entity.id
_entity.type
_entity.pdbx_description
1 polymer ?
#
loop_
_entity_poly.entity_id
_entity_poly.type
_entity_poly.pdbx_seq_one_letter_code
_entity_poly.pdbx_strand_id
1 'polypeptide(L)'
;MPDFKKRTHKQKGFTLVELMVVVVIFMFILAGVYTAFLSQHHASVVQARVSETQQNARIAMDFLSKEIRMANFGKPLGSVNTFSNGITPAINNDATSGNNVLNGTDQITVITGYRQISTLASAANTDATSITLVANGDQFNTTTKKYVCIDGIGRIDNYEVTGIAGNVLTVSPALHRGYQADAPVLLVKAITYSVNDAGFLTRNENTGGGAQPLVPNIEDLQFAYQLNDGTWSNAPGVPDDIRAVRINVLARTRFEDHRPGQAGTIGTKPDIEDHDVDNVTRDGFRRRLLTSVVEIRNLGF
;
A
#
# COMPACT_ATOMS: atom_id res chain seq x y z
N MET A 1 -47.35 -35.77 74.30
CA MET A 1 -46.50 -35.06 73.32
C MET A 1 -45.19 -35.84 73.20
N PRO A 2 -44.76 -36.27 72.00
CA PRO A 2 -43.51 -37.00 71.83
C PRO A 2 -42.31 -36.03 71.89
N ASP A 3 -41.27 -36.43 72.62
CA ASP A 3 -40.04 -35.68 72.82
C ASP A 3 -39.13 -35.81 71.59
N PHE A 4 -38.99 -34.72 70.82
CA PHE A 4 -38.10 -34.66 69.66
C PHE A 4 -36.66 -34.39 70.11
N LYS A 5 -35.90 -35.46 70.33
CA LYS A 5 -34.47 -35.37 70.66
C LYS A 5 -33.68 -34.87 69.44
N LYS A 6 -33.32 -33.58 69.44
CA LYS A 6 -32.52 -32.92 68.40
C LYS A 6 -31.14 -33.58 68.32
N ARG A 7 -30.87 -34.37 67.27
CA ARG A 7 -29.53 -34.91 66.99
C ARG A 7 -28.63 -33.78 66.50
N THR A 8 -27.81 -33.21 67.38
CA THR A 8 -26.76 -32.25 67.00
C THR A 8 -25.56 -33.01 66.46
N HIS A 9 -25.33 -32.91 65.14
CA HIS A 9 -24.09 -33.40 64.54
C HIS A 9 -22.92 -32.54 65.05
N LYS A 10 -21.97 -33.14 65.79
CA LYS A 10 -20.70 -32.48 66.12
C LYS A 10 -19.92 -32.31 64.82
N GLN A 11 -19.81 -31.08 64.32
CA GLN A 11 -18.89 -30.76 63.24
C GLN A 11 -17.46 -30.97 63.77
N LYS A 12 -16.74 -31.93 63.18
CA LYS A 12 -15.30 -32.08 63.43
C LYS A 12 -14.59 -30.97 62.65
N GLY A 13 -13.79 -30.16 63.34
CA GLY A 13 -12.96 -29.14 62.70
C GLY A 13 -11.86 -29.76 61.84
N PHE A 14 -11.31 -28.97 60.92
CA PHE A 14 -10.22 -29.40 60.04
C PHE A 14 -8.92 -29.60 60.83
N THR A 15 -8.16 -30.62 60.46
CA THR A 15 -6.81 -30.82 60.98
C THR A 15 -5.82 -29.93 60.22
N LEU A 16 -4.72 -29.55 60.88
CA LEU A 16 -3.67 -28.72 60.27
C LEU A 16 -3.06 -29.42 59.03
N VAL A 17 -2.94 -30.74 59.07
CA VAL A 17 -2.42 -31.57 57.97
C VAL A 17 -3.36 -31.55 56.76
N GLU A 18 -4.68 -31.63 56.94
CA GLU A 18 -5.64 -31.51 55.84
C GLU A 18 -5.53 -30.15 55.14
N LEU A 19 -5.35 -29.06 55.91
CA LEU A 19 -5.18 -27.72 55.35
C LEU A 19 -3.87 -27.59 54.56
N MET A 20 -2.77 -28.18 55.04
CA MET A 20 -1.51 -28.21 54.31
C MET A 20 -1.63 -28.96 52.98
N VAL A 21 -2.30 -30.12 52.97
CA VAL A 21 -2.50 -30.92 51.76
C VAL A 21 -3.36 -30.15 50.73
N VAL A 22 -4.42 -29.49 51.18
CA VAL A 22 -5.30 -28.68 50.30
C VAL A 22 -4.53 -27.53 49.65
N VAL A 23 -3.70 -26.79 50.40
CA VAL A 23 -2.90 -25.69 49.84
C VAL A 23 -1.90 -26.19 48.80
N VAL A 24 -1.23 -27.32 49.07
CA VAL A 24 -0.27 -27.91 48.13
C VAL A 24 -0.97 -28.33 46.83
N ILE A 25 -2.11 -29.02 46.91
CA ILE A 25 -2.88 -29.42 45.73
C ILE A 25 -3.36 -28.18 44.95
N PHE A 26 -3.86 -27.16 45.65
CA PHE A 26 -4.32 -25.92 45.05
C PHE A 26 -3.18 -25.17 44.33
N MET A 27 -1.97 -25.18 44.89
CA MET A 27 -0.79 -24.59 44.25
C MET A 27 -0.47 -25.27 42.91
N PHE A 28 -0.52 -26.61 42.85
CA PHE A 28 -0.28 -27.33 41.59
C PHE A 28 -1.36 -27.04 40.54
N ILE A 29 -2.63 -26.94 40.96
CA ILE A 29 -3.74 -26.59 40.06
C ILE A 29 -3.55 -25.17 39.52
N LEU A 30 -3.26 -24.19 40.39
CA LEU A 30 -3.00 -22.81 39.98
C LEU A 30 -1.80 -22.70 39.05
N ALA A 31 -0.72 -23.45 39.29
CA ALA A 31 0.43 -23.48 38.40
C ALA A 31 0.03 -23.96 36.99
N GLY A 32 -0.76 -25.04 36.90
CA GLY A 32 -1.29 -25.52 35.62
C GLY A 32 -2.16 -24.48 34.91
N VAL A 33 -3.12 -23.89 35.62
CA VAL A 33 -4.01 -22.84 35.07
C VAL A 33 -3.22 -21.62 34.61
N TYR A 34 -2.21 -21.20 35.36
CA TYR A 34 -1.38 -20.06 35.01
C TYR A 34 -0.58 -20.29 33.73
N THR A 35 -0.01 -21.49 33.54
CA THR A 35 0.69 -21.83 32.28
C THR A 35 -0.26 -21.82 31.08
N ALA A 36 -1.47 -22.37 31.24
CA ALA A 36 -2.50 -22.33 30.20
C ALA A 36 -2.92 -20.89 29.87
N PHE A 37 -3.11 -20.05 30.90
CA PHE A 37 -3.44 -18.64 30.75
C PHE A 37 -2.36 -17.87 29.98
N LEU A 38 -1.08 -18.06 30.32
CA LEU A 38 0.02 -17.41 29.60
C LEU A 38 0.09 -17.84 28.13
N SER A 39 -0.12 -19.13 27.85
CA SER A 39 -0.19 -19.65 26.49
C SER A 39 -1.34 -19.01 25.71
N GLN A 40 -2.52 -18.90 26.33
CA GLN A 40 -3.69 -18.28 25.70
C GLN A 40 -3.47 -16.79 25.45
N HIS A 41 -2.93 -16.04 26.41
CA HIS A 41 -2.65 -14.62 26.26
C HIS A 41 -1.64 -14.37 25.12
N HIS A 42 -0.56 -15.16 25.07
CA HIS A 42 0.42 -15.08 23.99
C HIS A 42 -0.21 -15.37 22.63
N ALA A 43 -0.99 -16.45 22.51
CA ALA A 43 -1.69 -16.79 21.27
C ALA A 43 -2.62 -15.65 20.81
N SER A 44 -3.37 -15.03 21.72
CA SER A 44 -4.24 -13.88 21.41
C SER A 44 -3.45 -12.68 20.88
N VAL A 45 -2.29 -12.36 21.47
CA VAL A 45 -1.43 -11.24 21.01
C VAL A 45 -0.85 -11.54 19.63
N VAL A 46 -0.35 -12.76 19.41
CA VAL A 46 0.17 -13.18 18.09
C VAL A 46 -0.93 -13.13 17.03
N GLN A 47 -2.13 -13.59 17.35
CA GLN A 47 -3.27 -13.54 16.45
C GLN A 47 -3.64 -12.10 16.07
N ALA A 48 -3.62 -11.18 17.04
CA ALA A 48 -3.85 -9.75 16.76
C ALA A 48 -2.78 -9.18 15.80
N ARG A 49 -1.50 -9.50 16.01
CA ARG A 49 -0.39 -9.08 15.13
C ARG A 49 -0.53 -9.64 13.72
N VAL A 50 -0.88 -10.92 13.58
CA VAL A 50 -1.09 -11.54 12.26
C VAL A 50 -2.27 -10.89 11.54
N SER A 51 -3.34 -10.56 12.26
CA SER A 51 -4.50 -9.85 11.70
C SER A 51 -4.12 -8.46 11.18
N GLU A 52 -3.31 -7.71 11.94
CA GLU A 52 -2.77 -6.41 11.54
C GLU A 52 -1.92 -6.53 10.27
N THR A 53 -0.98 -7.49 10.22
CA THR A 53 -0.15 -7.75 9.04
C THR A 53 -0.98 -8.05 7.79
N GLN A 54 -2.04 -8.86 7.93
CA GLN A 54 -2.95 -9.14 6.81
C GLN A 54 -3.72 -7.89 6.36
N GLN A 55 -4.13 -7.04 7.31
CA GLN A 55 -4.80 -5.78 6.98
C GLN A 55 -3.87 -4.83 6.24
N ASN A 56 -2.63 -4.67 6.72
CA ASN A 56 -1.61 -3.84 6.06
C ASN A 56 -1.35 -4.32 4.63
N ALA A 57 -1.12 -5.62 4.43
CA ALA A 57 -0.96 -6.18 3.09
C ALA A 57 -2.15 -5.88 2.18
N ARG A 58 -3.40 -6.03 2.68
CA ARG A 58 -4.62 -5.72 1.90
C ARG A 58 -4.73 -4.24 1.53
N ILE A 59 -4.41 -3.32 2.45
CA ILE A 59 -4.44 -1.88 2.19
C ILE A 59 -3.38 -1.51 1.15
N ALA A 60 -2.16 -2.04 1.29
CA ALA A 60 -1.08 -1.84 0.32
C ALA A 60 -1.51 -2.30 -1.09
N MET A 61 -2.07 -3.51 -1.18
CA MET A 61 -2.59 -4.05 -2.44
C MET A 61 -3.71 -3.22 -3.05
N ASP A 62 -4.61 -2.65 -2.25
CA ASP A 62 -5.72 -1.80 -2.73
C ASP A 62 -5.19 -0.51 -3.39
N PHE A 63 -4.27 0.20 -2.71
CA PHE A 63 -3.64 1.40 -3.26
C PHE A 63 -2.90 1.10 -4.58
N LEU A 64 -2.04 0.08 -4.59
CA LEU A 64 -1.27 -0.29 -5.77
C LEU A 64 -2.20 -0.70 -6.93
N SER A 65 -3.17 -1.57 -6.66
CA SER A 65 -4.08 -2.08 -7.69
C SER A 65 -4.93 -0.97 -8.29
N LYS A 66 -5.43 -0.03 -7.47
CA LYS A 66 -6.26 1.06 -7.93
C LYS A 66 -5.52 1.97 -8.91
N GLU A 67 -4.32 2.42 -8.55
CA GLU A 67 -3.55 3.34 -9.39
C GLU A 67 -3.02 2.64 -10.65
N ILE A 68 -2.56 1.39 -10.55
CA ILE A 68 -2.09 0.61 -11.70
C ILE A 68 -3.23 0.37 -12.70
N ARG A 69 -4.46 0.11 -12.24
CA ARG A 69 -5.63 -0.03 -13.14
C ARG A 69 -5.91 1.25 -13.94
N MET A 70 -5.65 2.41 -13.35
CA MET A 70 -5.84 3.72 -13.96
C MET A 70 -4.59 4.25 -14.66
N ALA A 71 -3.54 3.43 -14.77
CA ALA A 71 -2.34 3.79 -15.49
C ALA A 71 -2.70 4.28 -16.90
N ASN A 72 -1.96 5.28 -17.36
CA ASN A 72 -2.04 5.88 -18.69
C ASN A 72 -3.36 6.62 -19.01
N PHE A 73 -4.33 6.62 -18.10
CA PHE A 73 -5.49 7.51 -18.19
C PHE A 73 -5.02 8.97 -18.19
N GLY A 74 -5.34 9.77 -19.20
CA GLY A 74 -4.93 11.18 -19.22
C GLY A 74 -3.41 11.40 -19.30
N LYS A 75 -2.64 10.44 -19.83
CA LYS A 75 -1.20 10.63 -20.03
C LYS A 75 -0.94 11.54 -21.25
N PRO A 76 -0.14 12.62 -21.12
CA PRO A 76 0.30 13.43 -22.25
C PRO A 76 1.37 12.70 -23.11
N LEU A 77 1.60 13.21 -24.32
CA LEU A 77 2.70 12.75 -25.18
C LEU A 77 4.09 13.12 -24.62
N GLY A 78 4.16 14.16 -23.77
CA GLY A 78 5.39 14.58 -23.09
C GLY A 78 5.65 13.87 -21.76
N SER A 79 6.80 14.19 -21.15
CA SER A 79 7.19 13.64 -19.85
C SER A 79 6.54 14.39 -18.68
N VAL A 80 5.89 13.67 -17.78
CA VAL A 80 5.35 14.21 -16.52
C VAL A 80 6.43 14.09 -15.46
N ASN A 81 7.02 15.21 -15.02
CA ASN A 81 8.06 15.25 -13.99
C ASN A 81 9.20 14.23 -14.24
N THR A 82 9.75 14.25 -15.46
CA THR A 82 10.80 13.33 -15.99
C THR A 82 10.36 11.92 -16.38
N PHE A 83 9.12 11.53 -16.11
CA PHE A 83 8.58 10.22 -16.52
C PHE A 83 7.86 10.30 -17.86
N SER A 84 8.32 9.54 -18.85
CA SER A 84 7.75 9.53 -20.21
C SER A 84 6.76 8.40 -20.46
N ASN A 85 6.82 7.31 -19.70
CA ASN A 85 6.02 6.10 -19.92
C ASN A 85 4.82 6.05 -18.97
N GLY A 86 3.71 5.46 -19.42
CA GLY A 86 2.50 5.32 -18.59
C GLY A 86 2.74 4.49 -17.32
N ILE A 87 3.61 3.49 -17.44
CA ILE A 87 4.23 2.77 -16.33
C ILE A 87 5.74 2.83 -16.52
N THR A 88 6.46 3.19 -15.47
CA THR A 88 7.92 3.16 -15.43
C THR A 88 8.34 2.22 -14.31
N PRO A 89 8.77 0.99 -14.63
CA PRO A 89 9.32 0.06 -13.66
C PRO A 89 10.72 0.51 -13.25
N ALA A 90 11.08 0.27 -11.99
CA ALA A 90 12.43 0.43 -11.49
C ALA A 90 12.73 -0.75 -10.55
N ILE A 91 13.56 -1.66 -11.06
CA ILE A 91 13.94 -2.89 -10.36
C ILE A 91 15.03 -2.58 -9.35
N ASN A 92 14.95 -3.21 -8.18
CA ASN A 92 16.03 -3.30 -7.20
C ASN A 92 16.80 -1.97 -7.02
N ASN A 93 16.07 -0.89 -6.78
CA ASN A 93 16.66 0.44 -6.75
C ASN A 93 17.28 0.74 -5.38
N ASP A 94 18.39 0.07 -5.09
CA ASP A 94 19.46 0.58 -4.23
C ASP A 94 20.83 0.17 -4.79
N ALA A 95 21.21 0.72 -5.95
CA ALA A 95 22.62 0.72 -6.35
C ALA A 95 23.41 1.86 -5.65
N THR A 96 22.75 2.76 -4.92
CA THR A 96 23.39 3.93 -4.29
C THR A 96 22.67 4.30 -2.99
N SER A 97 23.30 4.00 -1.86
CA SER A 97 22.78 4.35 -0.53
C SER A 97 22.39 5.83 -0.47
N GLY A 98 21.15 6.12 -0.06
CA GLY A 98 20.68 7.49 0.20
C GLY A 98 19.33 7.87 -0.42
N ASN A 99 18.66 6.98 -1.15
CA ASN A 99 17.32 7.22 -1.72
C ASN A 99 16.16 6.84 -0.77
N ASN A 100 16.44 6.33 0.43
CA ASN A 100 15.45 5.89 1.44
C ASN A 100 14.47 4.84 0.88
N VAL A 101 14.99 3.91 0.06
CA VAL A 101 14.23 2.79 -0.49
C VAL A 101 14.87 1.49 -0.01
N LEU A 102 14.03 0.58 0.46
CA LEU A 102 14.46 -0.68 1.02
C LEU A 102 15.19 -1.51 -0.04
N ASN A 103 16.43 -1.88 0.26
CA ASN A 103 17.27 -2.66 -0.66
C ASN A 103 16.59 -3.97 -1.08
N GLY A 104 16.73 -4.32 -2.35
CA GLY A 104 16.10 -5.48 -2.97
C GLY A 104 14.63 -5.27 -3.33
N THR A 105 13.98 -4.19 -2.93
CA THR A 105 12.58 -3.92 -3.31
C THR A 105 12.47 -3.15 -4.63
N ASP A 106 11.38 -3.40 -5.35
CA ASP A 106 11.06 -2.71 -6.58
C ASP A 106 10.28 -1.41 -6.34
N GLN A 107 10.32 -0.55 -7.35
CA GLN A 107 9.47 0.63 -7.43
C GLN A 107 8.71 0.64 -8.75
N ILE A 108 7.53 1.23 -8.70
CA ILE A 108 6.71 1.45 -9.89
C ILE A 108 6.24 2.90 -9.92
N THR A 109 6.46 3.57 -11.04
CA THR A 109 5.87 4.89 -11.30
C THR A 109 4.74 4.77 -12.31
N VAL A 110 3.58 5.34 -11.99
CA VAL A 110 2.39 5.32 -12.83
C VAL A 110 1.99 6.75 -13.18
N ILE A 111 1.78 7.04 -14.45
CA ILE A 111 1.22 8.32 -14.90
C ILE A 111 -0.29 8.17 -15.05
N THR A 112 -1.05 9.04 -14.40
CA THR A 112 -2.52 9.03 -14.49
C THR A 112 -3.15 10.40 -14.21
N GLY A 113 -4.29 10.66 -14.84
CA GLY A 113 -5.25 11.72 -14.53
C GLY A 113 -5.94 11.41 -13.19
N TYR A 114 -5.21 11.64 -12.10
CA TYR A 114 -5.50 11.10 -10.77
C TYR A 114 -6.80 11.63 -10.15
N ARG A 115 -7.11 12.92 -10.35
CA ARG A 115 -8.24 13.57 -9.68
C ARG A 115 -8.75 14.76 -10.47
N GLN A 116 -10.08 14.89 -10.53
CA GLN A 116 -10.74 16.10 -10.98
C GLN A 116 -10.47 17.24 -10.00
N ILE A 117 -9.84 18.30 -10.49
CA ILE A 117 -9.50 19.50 -9.72
C ILE A 117 -10.61 20.55 -9.85
N SER A 118 -11.19 20.68 -11.04
CA SER A 118 -12.18 21.70 -11.34
C SER A 118 -13.06 21.28 -12.51
N THR A 119 -13.93 22.18 -12.94
CA THR A 119 -14.67 22.11 -14.20
C THR A 119 -14.45 23.38 -15.02
N LEU A 120 -14.71 23.31 -16.32
CA LEU A 120 -14.73 24.51 -17.17
C LEU A 120 -15.88 25.43 -16.78
N ALA A 121 -15.58 26.71 -16.51
CA ALA A 121 -16.60 27.72 -16.18
C ALA A 121 -17.42 28.16 -17.40
N SER A 122 -16.87 27.99 -18.60
CA SER A 122 -17.50 28.33 -19.86
C SER A 122 -17.06 27.34 -20.93
N ALA A 123 -17.86 27.20 -21.99
CA ALA A 123 -17.42 26.45 -23.16
C ALA A 123 -16.10 27.03 -23.71
N ALA A 124 -15.19 26.16 -24.11
CA ALA A 124 -13.94 26.52 -24.76
C ALA A 124 -13.99 25.99 -26.20
N ASN A 125 -13.72 26.85 -27.18
CA ASN A 125 -13.78 26.44 -28.59
C ASN A 125 -12.51 25.71 -29.02
N THR A 126 -12.58 24.98 -30.13
CA THR A 126 -11.40 24.48 -30.83
C THR A 126 -10.43 25.63 -31.11
N ASP A 127 -9.13 25.35 -31.09
CA ASP A 127 -8.02 26.28 -31.28
C ASP A 127 -7.88 27.37 -30.19
N ALA A 128 -8.71 27.33 -29.14
CA ALA A 128 -8.48 28.18 -27.98
C ALA A 128 -7.15 27.82 -27.30
N THR A 129 -6.42 28.83 -26.85
CA THR A 129 -5.17 28.67 -26.08
C THR A 129 -5.37 29.00 -24.59
N SER A 130 -6.61 29.30 -24.20
CA SER A 130 -6.98 29.58 -22.82
C SER A 130 -8.27 28.86 -22.45
N ILE A 131 -8.30 28.35 -21.22
CA ILE A 131 -9.48 27.75 -20.59
C ILE A 131 -9.75 28.45 -19.27
N THR A 132 -11.02 28.67 -18.97
CA THR A 132 -11.44 29.29 -17.71
C THR A 132 -12.02 28.22 -16.81
N LEU A 133 -11.46 28.05 -15.62
CA LEU A 133 -11.94 27.13 -14.60
C LEU A 133 -12.96 27.81 -13.68
N VAL A 134 -13.86 27.03 -13.10
CA VAL A 134 -14.77 27.53 -12.04
C VAL A 134 -13.96 28.01 -10.83
N ALA A 135 -12.94 27.23 -10.45
CA ALA A 135 -11.94 27.62 -9.46
C ALA A 135 -10.63 26.89 -9.72
N ASN A 136 -9.49 27.59 -9.61
CA ASN A 136 -8.16 26.98 -9.79
C ASN A 136 -7.46 26.65 -8.46
N GLY A 137 -7.77 27.36 -7.36
CA GLY A 137 -7.29 27.03 -5.99
C GLY A 137 -5.79 26.73 -5.88
N ASP A 138 -4.97 27.34 -6.76
CA ASP A 138 -3.54 27.10 -6.97
C ASP A 138 -3.12 25.62 -7.10
N GLN A 139 -4.00 24.80 -7.65
CA GLN A 139 -3.74 23.37 -7.82
C GLN A 139 -2.86 23.08 -9.04
N PHE A 140 -2.99 23.87 -10.12
CA PHE A 140 -2.11 23.81 -11.28
C PHE A 140 -0.94 24.78 -11.13
N ASN A 141 0.21 24.44 -11.70
CA ASN A 141 1.37 25.33 -11.81
C ASN A 141 2.08 25.09 -13.15
N THR A 142 3.07 25.90 -13.51
CA THR A 142 3.83 25.76 -14.77
C THR A 142 5.06 24.85 -14.64
N THR A 143 5.25 24.19 -13.50
CA THR A 143 6.42 23.37 -13.19
C THR A 143 6.03 21.91 -12.97
N THR A 144 5.67 21.53 -11.74
CA THR A 144 5.44 20.14 -11.33
C THR A 144 4.01 19.63 -11.53
N LYS A 145 3.06 20.54 -11.74
CA LYS A 145 1.62 20.30 -11.87
C LYS A 145 1.08 20.97 -13.14
N LYS A 146 1.85 20.85 -14.22
CA LYS A 146 1.60 21.53 -15.49
C LYS A 146 0.72 20.78 -16.47
N TYR A 147 0.46 19.50 -16.25
CA TYR A 147 -0.36 18.72 -17.18
C TYR A 147 -1.82 18.69 -16.76
N VAL A 148 -2.67 19.19 -17.65
CA VAL A 148 -4.11 19.20 -17.48
C VAL A 148 -4.74 18.23 -18.46
N CYS A 149 -5.63 17.39 -17.94
CA CYS A 149 -6.42 16.44 -18.69
C CYS A 149 -7.86 16.96 -18.70
N ILE A 150 -8.41 17.26 -19.87
CA ILE A 150 -9.81 17.67 -20.00
C ILE A 150 -10.56 16.49 -20.58
N ASP A 151 -11.50 15.95 -19.81
CA ASP A 151 -12.40 14.92 -20.30
C ASP A 151 -13.68 15.58 -20.82
N GLY A 152 -13.97 15.31 -22.09
CA GLY A 152 -15.16 15.78 -22.77
C GLY A 152 -15.69 14.69 -23.69
N ILE A 153 -16.98 14.36 -23.57
CA ILE A 153 -17.72 13.39 -24.40
C ILE A 153 -16.86 12.17 -24.79
N GLY A 154 -16.36 11.44 -23.78
CA GLY A 154 -15.75 10.12 -23.97
C GLY A 154 -14.37 10.13 -24.65
N ARG A 155 -13.68 11.27 -24.68
CA ARG A 155 -12.28 11.35 -25.14
C ARG A 155 -11.44 12.12 -24.14
N ILE A 156 -10.21 11.67 -23.95
CA ILE A 156 -9.27 12.28 -23.02
C ILE A 156 -8.22 13.05 -23.82
N ASP A 157 -8.16 14.36 -23.64
CA ASP A 157 -7.09 15.18 -24.21
C ASP A 157 -6.25 15.79 -23.11
N ASN A 158 -4.94 15.85 -23.35
CA ASN A 158 -3.98 16.39 -22.41
C ASN A 158 -3.31 17.62 -22.99
N TYR A 159 -3.15 18.63 -22.15
CA TYR A 159 -2.52 19.89 -22.50
C TYR A 159 -1.51 20.29 -21.42
N GLU A 160 -0.50 21.05 -21.82
CA GLU A 160 0.47 21.65 -20.91
C GLU A 160 0.06 23.07 -20.55
N VAL A 161 0.02 23.37 -19.26
CA VAL A 161 -0.26 24.69 -18.71
C VAL A 161 1.02 25.52 -18.79
N THR A 162 1.01 26.53 -19.65
CA THR A 162 2.15 27.44 -19.89
C THR A 162 2.03 28.76 -19.17
N GLY A 163 0.82 29.11 -18.70
CA GLY A 163 0.55 30.34 -17.96
C GLY A 163 -0.71 30.22 -17.12
N ILE A 164 -0.77 31.00 -16.04
CA ILE A 164 -1.90 31.02 -15.11
C ILE A 164 -2.21 32.48 -14.76
N ALA A 165 -3.46 32.88 -14.96
CA ALA A 165 -3.98 34.18 -14.57
C ALA A 165 -5.29 33.98 -13.79
N GLY A 166 -5.19 33.87 -12.47
CA GLY A 166 -6.32 33.53 -11.60
C GLY A 166 -6.92 32.16 -11.97
N ASN A 167 -8.17 32.17 -12.44
CA ASN A 167 -8.88 30.97 -12.88
C ASN A 167 -8.67 30.62 -14.36
N VAL A 168 -7.94 31.44 -15.11
CA VAL A 168 -7.64 31.18 -16.53
C VAL A 168 -6.30 30.46 -16.63
N LEU A 169 -6.31 29.30 -17.27
CA LEU A 169 -5.11 28.56 -17.64
C LEU A 169 -4.80 28.81 -19.12
N THR A 170 -3.57 29.19 -19.43
CA THR A 170 -3.04 29.18 -20.79
C THR A 170 -2.49 27.79 -21.09
N VAL A 171 -2.95 27.17 -22.16
CA VAL A 171 -2.64 25.79 -22.53
C VAL A 171 -1.88 25.70 -23.86
N SER A 172 -1.06 24.66 -23.99
CA SER A 172 -0.33 24.32 -25.21
C SER A 172 -0.37 22.79 -25.44
N PRO A 173 -0.57 22.32 -26.69
CA PRO A 173 -0.96 23.10 -27.87
C PRO A 173 -2.37 23.70 -27.71
N ALA A 174 -2.85 24.44 -28.73
CA ALA A 174 -4.22 24.90 -28.76
C ALA A 174 -5.21 23.72 -28.69
N LEU A 175 -6.41 23.95 -28.14
CA LEU A 175 -7.41 22.89 -27.96
C LEU A 175 -7.74 22.21 -29.28
N HIS A 176 -7.56 20.89 -29.36
CA HIS A 176 -7.85 20.12 -30.58
C HIS A 176 -9.36 20.05 -30.90
N ARG A 177 -10.22 20.40 -29.95
CA ARG A 177 -11.67 20.42 -30.08
C ARG A 177 -12.31 21.39 -29.11
N GLY A 178 -13.60 21.66 -29.33
CA GLY A 178 -14.43 22.38 -28.38
C GLY A 178 -14.87 21.53 -27.19
N TYR A 179 -14.97 22.15 -26.02
CA TYR A 179 -15.48 21.58 -24.78
C TYR A 179 -16.66 22.39 -24.29
N GLN A 180 -17.65 21.73 -23.70
CA GLN A 180 -18.78 22.40 -23.09
C GLN A 180 -18.40 22.95 -21.71
N ALA A 181 -19.20 23.90 -21.22
CA ALA A 181 -19.14 24.25 -19.80
C ALA A 181 -19.35 23.00 -18.93
N ASP A 182 -18.82 23.02 -17.72
CA ASP A 182 -18.86 21.93 -16.75
C ASP A 182 -18.03 20.68 -17.10
N ALA A 183 -17.28 20.69 -18.22
CA ALA A 183 -16.37 19.58 -18.54
C ALA A 183 -15.34 19.39 -17.41
N PRO A 184 -15.13 18.15 -16.92
CA PRO A 184 -14.19 17.86 -15.85
C PRO A 184 -12.74 18.11 -16.27
N VAL A 185 -12.02 18.79 -15.39
CA VAL A 185 -10.61 19.13 -15.56
C VAL A 185 -9.80 18.39 -14.50
N LEU A 186 -8.98 17.44 -14.94
CA LEU A 186 -8.15 16.58 -14.10
C LEU A 186 -6.70 17.02 -14.12
N LEU A 187 -6.02 16.83 -12.99
CA LEU A 187 -4.58 16.99 -12.89
C LEU A 187 -3.90 15.65 -13.17
N VAL A 188 -2.95 15.66 -14.10
CA VAL A 188 -2.11 14.50 -14.38
C VAL A 188 -0.92 14.48 -13.44
N LYS A 189 -0.64 13.32 -12.85
CA LYS A 189 0.49 13.12 -11.93
C LYS A 189 1.27 11.86 -12.30
N ALA A 190 2.56 11.87 -11.99
CA ALA A 190 3.39 10.67 -11.96
C ALA A 190 3.51 10.21 -10.50
N ILE A 191 2.95 9.06 -10.16
CA ILE A 191 2.89 8.54 -8.80
C ILE A 191 3.85 7.37 -8.69
N THR A 192 4.86 7.49 -7.83
CA THR A 192 5.82 6.42 -7.53
C THR A 192 5.46 5.74 -6.23
N TYR A 193 5.41 4.40 -6.25
CA TYR A 193 5.31 3.55 -5.07
C TYR A 193 6.62 2.82 -4.84
N SER A 194 7.06 2.80 -3.58
CA SER A 194 8.27 2.11 -3.12
C SER A 194 8.16 1.77 -1.64
N VAL A 195 8.96 0.82 -1.14
CA VAL A 195 9.10 0.57 0.30
C VAL A 195 10.31 1.32 0.81
N ASN A 196 10.21 2.04 1.92
CA ASN A 196 11.35 2.73 2.52
C ASN A 196 12.13 1.85 3.49
N ASP A 197 13.31 2.31 3.93
CA ASP A 197 14.18 1.56 4.86
C ASP A 197 13.52 1.25 6.21
N ALA A 198 12.48 2.00 6.59
CA ALA A 198 11.69 1.76 7.79
C ALA A 198 10.57 0.71 7.60
N GLY A 199 10.44 0.11 6.41
CA GLY A 199 9.42 -0.89 6.08
C GLY A 199 8.02 -0.29 5.87
N PHE A 200 7.93 0.95 5.40
CA PHE A 200 6.67 1.56 4.99
C PHE A 200 6.55 1.52 3.48
N LEU A 201 5.38 1.09 2.97
CA LEU A 201 4.98 1.46 1.63
C LEU A 201 4.79 2.98 1.59
N THR A 202 5.49 3.63 0.66
CA THR A 202 5.43 5.06 0.45
C THR A 202 4.81 5.38 -0.91
N ARG A 203 4.28 6.60 -1.02
CA ARG A 203 3.73 7.16 -2.24
C ARG A 203 4.31 8.54 -2.48
N ASN A 204 4.98 8.74 -3.60
CA ASN A 204 5.51 10.02 -4.03
C ASN A 204 4.72 10.51 -5.26
N GLU A 205 4.16 11.72 -5.19
CA GLU A 205 3.45 12.33 -6.32
C GLU A 205 4.39 13.01 -7.33
N ASN A 206 5.69 13.04 -7.04
CA ASN A 206 6.72 13.72 -7.82
C ASN A 206 6.43 15.22 -8.04
N THR A 207 5.67 15.84 -7.13
CA THR A 207 5.33 17.27 -7.17
C THR A 207 6.12 18.13 -6.17
N GLY A 208 7.20 17.59 -5.59
CA GLY A 208 8.06 18.28 -4.62
C GLY A 208 7.72 18.04 -3.13
N GLY A 209 6.66 17.30 -2.83
CA GLY A 209 6.29 16.92 -1.45
C GLY A 209 7.04 15.72 -0.87
N GLY A 210 7.89 15.07 -1.67
CA GLY A 210 8.58 13.84 -1.30
C GLY A 210 7.67 12.62 -1.15
N ALA A 211 8.28 11.49 -0.79
CA ALA A 211 7.56 10.25 -0.54
C ALA A 211 6.83 10.28 0.81
N GLN A 212 5.53 9.98 0.79
CA GLN A 212 4.68 9.96 1.99
C GLN A 212 4.45 8.51 2.44
N PRO A 213 4.62 8.18 3.73
CA PRO A 213 4.34 6.84 4.24
C PRO A 213 2.83 6.55 4.22
N LEU A 214 2.44 5.38 3.73
CA LEU A 214 1.06 4.92 3.65
C LEU A 214 0.77 3.74 4.56
N VAL A 215 1.57 2.67 4.44
CA VAL A 215 1.29 1.39 5.11
C VAL A 215 2.57 0.88 5.78
N PRO A 216 2.55 0.60 7.09
CA PRO A 216 3.70 0.07 7.80
C PRO A 216 3.86 -1.45 7.63
N ASN A 217 5.02 -1.95 8.05
CA ASN A 217 5.37 -3.36 8.14
C ASN A 217 5.30 -4.11 6.80
N ILE A 218 5.62 -3.42 5.70
CA ILE A 218 5.90 -4.03 4.42
C ILE A 218 7.39 -4.37 4.37
N GLU A 219 7.68 -5.64 4.21
CA GLU A 219 9.04 -6.17 4.19
C GLU A 219 9.56 -6.33 2.75
N ASP A 220 8.67 -6.58 1.80
CA ASP A 220 9.05 -6.70 0.40
C ASP A 220 7.94 -6.21 -0.53
N LEU A 221 8.36 -5.70 -1.68
CA LEU A 221 7.51 -5.25 -2.77
C LEU A 221 8.22 -5.60 -4.08
N GLN A 222 7.59 -6.46 -4.87
CA GLN A 222 8.13 -6.93 -6.16
C GLN A 222 7.05 -6.84 -7.23
N PHE A 223 7.47 -6.57 -8.47
CA PHE A 223 6.57 -6.50 -9.61
C PHE A 223 7.04 -7.39 -10.76
N ALA A 224 6.08 -8.06 -11.40
CA ALA A 224 6.30 -8.68 -12.71
C ALA A 224 5.33 -8.07 -13.72
N TYR A 225 5.80 -7.87 -14.94
CA TYR A 225 5.08 -7.16 -15.99
C TYR A 225 4.75 -8.11 -17.13
N GLN A 226 3.47 -8.19 -17.49
CA GLN A 226 3.05 -8.89 -18.69
C GLN A 226 3.14 -7.93 -19.89
N LEU A 227 3.84 -8.35 -20.94
CA LEU A 227 4.04 -7.60 -22.17
C LEU A 227 2.93 -7.87 -23.21
N ASN A 228 2.99 -7.15 -24.33
CA ASN A 228 2.02 -7.22 -25.42
C ASN A 228 1.95 -8.61 -26.09
N ASP A 229 3.04 -9.38 -26.01
CA ASP A 229 3.21 -10.73 -26.53
C ASP A 229 2.75 -11.80 -25.52
N GLY A 230 2.29 -11.37 -24.35
CA GLY A 230 1.84 -12.22 -23.25
C GLY A 230 2.96 -12.76 -22.37
N THR A 231 4.24 -12.46 -22.67
CA THR A 231 5.38 -12.86 -21.85
C THR A 231 5.44 -12.06 -20.55
N TRP A 232 6.06 -12.65 -19.52
CA TRP A 232 6.28 -12.00 -18.23
C TRP A 232 7.75 -11.62 -18.10
N SER A 233 8.01 -10.40 -17.63
CA SER A 233 9.34 -9.89 -17.34
C SER A 233 9.32 -9.01 -16.09
N ASN A 234 10.35 -9.12 -15.25
CA ASN A 234 10.54 -8.20 -14.12
C ASN A 234 11.20 -6.90 -14.62
N ALA A 235 11.91 -6.97 -15.75
CA ALA A 235 12.66 -5.91 -16.40
C ALA A 235 12.19 -5.66 -17.84
N PRO A 236 11.00 -5.07 -18.07
CA PRO A 236 10.55 -4.84 -19.43
C PRO A 236 11.42 -3.77 -20.09
N GLY A 237 12.09 -4.13 -21.20
CA GLY A 237 12.94 -3.19 -21.96
C GLY A 237 12.16 -2.07 -22.64
N VAL A 238 10.88 -2.30 -22.93
CA VAL A 238 9.94 -1.32 -23.51
C VAL A 238 8.71 -1.21 -22.60
N PRO A 239 8.64 -0.19 -21.72
CA PRO A 239 7.55 -0.08 -20.76
C PRO A 239 6.16 0.18 -21.38
N ASP A 240 6.09 0.68 -22.62
CA ASP A 240 4.82 0.87 -23.33
C ASP A 240 4.16 -0.45 -23.77
N ASP A 241 4.90 -1.56 -23.75
CA ASP A 241 4.36 -2.89 -24.06
C ASP A 241 3.68 -3.55 -22.86
N ILE A 242 3.76 -2.95 -21.67
CA ILE A 242 3.13 -3.50 -20.47
C ILE A 242 1.60 -3.51 -20.63
N ARG A 243 0.96 -4.64 -20.36
CA ARG A 243 -0.50 -4.87 -20.41
C ARG A 243 -1.09 -5.24 -19.05
N ALA A 244 -0.33 -5.94 -18.22
CA ALA A 244 -0.71 -6.24 -16.85
C ALA A 244 0.50 -6.17 -15.92
N VAL A 245 0.24 -5.91 -14.64
CA VAL A 245 1.24 -5.92 -13.58
C VAL A 245 0.81 -6.93 -12.54
N ARG A 246 1.67 -7.89 -12.25
CA ARG A 246 1.57 -8.73 -11.06
C ARG A 246 2.29 -8.03 -9.94
N ILE A 247 1.55 -7.80 -8.86
CA ILE A 247 2.01 -7.11 -7.67
C ILE A 247 2.20 -8.15 -6.59
N ASN A 248 3.38 -8.18 -5.98
CA ASN A 248 3.68 -9.05 -4.84
C ASN A 248 4.04 -8.17 -3.64
N VAL A 249 3.22 -8.23 -2.59
CA VAL A 249 3.45 -7.50 -1.34
C VAL A 249 3.67 -8.51 -0.21
N LEU A 250 4.84 -8.46 0.40
CA LEU A 250 5.16 -9.22 1.60
C LEU A 250 5.07 -8.32 2.82
N ALA A 251 4.06 -8.54 3.65
CA ALA A 251 3.96 -7.89 4.95
C ALA A 251 4.48 -8.82 6.06
N ARG A 252 5.04 -8.24 7.13
CA ARG A 252 5.48 -8.99 8.31
C ARG A 252 4.85 -8.49 9.61
N THR A 253 4.93 -9.29 10.66
CA THR A 253 4.58 -8.83 12.01
C THR A 253 5.56 -7.76 12.47
N ARG A 254 5.06 -6.77 13.21
CA ARG A 254 5.91 -5.68 13.75
C ARG A 254 7.05 -6.18 14.63
N PHE A 255 6.83 -7.29 15.32
CA PHE A 255 7.78 -7.91 16.23
C PHE A 255 7.89 -9.39 15.93
N GLU A 256 9.03 -9.94 16.31
CA GLU A 256 9.31 -11.36 16.27
C GLU A 256 8.43 -12.12 17.29
N ASP A 257 8.11 -13.36 16.95
CA ASP A 257 7.32 -14.31 17.74
C ASP A 257 8.25 -15.31 18.44
N HIS A 258 9.12 -14.79 19.32
CA HIS A 258 9.97 -15.62 20.17
C HIS A 258 10.17 -15.03 21.57
N ARG A 259 10.55 -15.90 22.50
CA ARG A 259 10.91 -15.51 23.86
C ARG A 259 12.17 -14.62 23.81
N PRO A 260 12.27 -13.57 24.65
CA PRO A 260 13.46 -12.74 24.73
C PRO A 260 14.73 -13.61 24.95
N GLY A 261 15.75 -13.43 24.11
CA GLY A 261 17.03 -14.13 24.22
C GLY A 261 17.11 -15.51 23.52
N GLN A 262 16.10 -15.91 22.73
CA GLN A 262 16.17 -17.11 21.89
C GLN A 262 16.19 -16.74 20.40
N ALA A 263 16.92 -17.52 19.60
CA ALA A 263 16.93 -17.37 18.15
C ALA A 263 15.54 -17.65 17.55
N GLY A 264 15.21 -16.98 16.45
CA GLY A 264 13.99 -17.21 15.69
C GLY A 264 13.87 -18.67 15.25
N THR A 265 12.78 -19.32 15.64
CA THR A 265 12.53 -20.74 15.29
C THR A 265 11.43 -20.92 14.24
N ILE A 266 10.79 -19.83 13.84
CA ILE A 266 9.63 -19.79 12.95
C ILE A 266 9.87 -18.72 11.90
N GLY A 267 9.33 -18.93 10.69
CA GLY A 267 9.30 -17.92 9.64
C GLY A 267 10.63 -17.80 8.90
N THR A 268 10.56 -17.83 7.59
CA THR A 268 11.67 -17.54 6.69
C THR A 268 11.15 -16.55 5.65
N LYS A 269 12.01 -15.66 5.15
CA LYS A 269 11.66 -14.83 4.01
C LYS A 269 11.62 -15.73 2.76
N PRO A 270 10.51 -15.75 2.00
CA PRO A 270 10.46 -16.48 0.74
C PRO A 270 11.11 -15.67 -0.38
N ASP A 271 11.56 -16.36 -1.43
CA ASP A 271 11.95 -15.74 -2.69
C ASP A 271 10.69 -15.21 -3.40
N ILE A 272 10.78 -14.01 -3.96
CA ILE A 272 9.65 -13.35 -4.62
C ILE A 272 10.16 -12.71 -5.91
N GLU A 273 9.64 -13.16 -7.04
CA GLU A 273 10.05 -12.71 -8.38
C GLU A 273 11.58 -12.77 -8.56
N ASP A 274 12.25 -11.64 -8.78
CA ASP A 274 13.71 -11.53 -8.93
C ASP A 274 14.46 -11.23 -7.63
N HIS A 275 13.77 -11.15 -6.49
CA HIS A 275 14.40 -11.06 -5.19
C HIS A 275 14.61 -12.46 -4.60
N ASP A 276 15.81 -13.00 -4.84
CA ASP A 276 16.30 -14.24 -4.22
C ASP A 276 16.87 -13.96 -2.82
N VAL A 277 16.55 -14.81 -1.85
CA VAL A 277 17.04 -14.68 -0.48
C VAL A 277 18.26 -15.59 -0.30
N ASP A 278 19.45 -15.03 -0.51
CA ASP A 278 20.76 -15.73 -0.45
C ASP A 278 21.02 -16.54 0.85
N ASN A 279 20.29 -16.26 1.94
CA ASN A 279 20.41 -16.97 3.22
C ASN A 279 19.05 -17.12 3.93
N VAL A 280 18.31 -18.17 3.56
CA VAL A 280 17.03 -18.54 4.18
C VAL A 280 17.22 -18.93 5.64
N THR A 281 17.16 -17.93 6.53
CA THR A 281 17.35 -18.10 7.97
C THR A 281 16.02 -17.92 8.68
N ARG A 282 15.81 -18.66 9.77
CA ARG A 282 14.63 -18.47 10.61
C ARG A 282 14.83 -17.25 11.49
N ASP A 283 13.90 -16.30 11.41
CA ASP A 283 14.04 -14.98 12.04
C ASP A 283 12.91 -14.64 13.03
N GLY A 284 11.94 -15.53 13.20
CA GLY A 284 10.86 -15.33 14.15
C GLY A 284 9.72 -14.43 13.65
N PHE A 285 9.80 -13.91 12.43
CA PHE A 285 8.73 -13.08 11.89
C PHE A 285 7.65 -13.93 11.21
N ARG A 286 6.39 -13.57 11.45
CA ARG A 286 5.28 -14.13 10.67
C ARG A 286 5.03 -13.21 9.49
N ARG A 287 4.90 -13.80 8.32
CA ARG A 287 4.76 -13.10 7.04
C ARG A 287 3.43 -13.40 6.39
N ARG A 288 2.96 -12.46 5.58
CA ARG A 288 1.84 -12.65 4.65
C ARG A 288 2.24 -12.10 3.29
N LEU A 289 2.37 -13.01 2.32
CA LEU A 289 2.47 -12.65 0.91
C LEU A 289 1.07 -12.50 0.33
N LEU A 290 0.82 -11.39 -0.36
CA LEU A 290 -0.33 -11.21 -1.23
C LEU A 290 0.16 -10.96 -2.65
N THR A 291 -0.42 -11.70 -3.58
CA THR A 291 -0.16 -11.57 -5.02
C THR A 291 -1.46 -11.23 -5.72
N SER A 292 -1.44 -10.24 -6.60
CA SER A 292 -2.57 -9.93 -7.47
C SER A 292 -2.08 -9.53 -8.86
N VAL A 293 -2.78 -9.97 -9.89
CA VAL A 293 -2.55 -9.52 -11.26
C VAL A 293 -3.56 -8.44 -11.59
N VAL A 294 -3.06 -7.33 -12.10
CA VAL A 294 -3.83 -6.14 -12.42
C VAL A 294 -3.61 -5.77 -13.88
N GLU A 295 -4.66 -5.91 -14.67
CA GLU A 295 -4.67 -5.44 -16.05
C GLU A 295 -4.79 -3.92 -16.12
N ILE A 296 -4.05 -3.32 -17.05
CA ILE A 296 -4.09 -1.89 -17.32
C ILE A 296 -5.28 -1.62 -18.22
N ARG A 297 -6.18 -0.74 -17.79
CA ARG A 297 -7.40 -0.45 -18.57
C ARG A 297 -7.17 0.48 -19.74
N ASN A 298 -6.20 1.38 -19.63
CA ASN A 298 -5.94 2.40 -20.63
C ASN A 298 -4.64 2.06 -21.34
N LEU A 299 -4.69 1.13 -22.29
CA LEU A 299 -3.53 0.87 -23.13
C LEU A 299 -3.28 2.11 -23.99
N GLY A 300 -2.07 2.66 -23.93
CA GLY A 300 -1.70 3.82 -24.74
C GLY A 300 -1.93 3.53 -26.21
N PHE A 301 -2.41 4.55 -26.92
CA PHE A 301 -2.53 4.52 -28.37
C PHE A 301 -1.16 4.59 -29.03
#